data_AF-A0A389MIQ8-F1
#
_entry.id   AF-A0A389MIQ8-F1
#
_cell.length_a   1.000
_cell.length_b   1.000
_cell.length_c   1.000
_cell.angle_alpha   90.00
_cell.angle_beta   90.00
_cell.angle_gamma   90.00
#
_symmetry.space_group_name_H-M   'P 1'
#
loop_
_entity.id
_entity.type
_entity.pdbx_description
1 polymer ?
#
loop_
_entity_poly.entity_id
_entity_poly.type
_entity_poly.pdbx_seq_one_letter_code
_entity_poly.pdbx_strand_id
1 'polypeptide(L)'
;MAYLAHDNADLALTALDRWRSTLRTEGAKLVALTRRRSDLNPVLEALDASLVEAAKAVEREDGARAREIVLAATAPLEAWRRSGGLALFSDCIADLSGRYDALDRYRLVRPELAEAAVRAGIGVAATDVAAAVSRCDAQAGETIRSDPEFRRMADGMSASLAKVPVALDARDPELLHRLLIELRAFERLLAFRYG
;
A
#
# COMPACT_ATOMS: atom_id res chain seq x y z
N MET A 1 1.48 7.78 -3.43
CA MET A 1 0.72 8.54 -2.40
C MET A 1 1.56 9.10 -1.23
N ALA A 2 2.85 8.75 -1.17
CA ALA A 2 3.89 9.37 -0.36
C ALA A 2 3.78 10.88 -0.06
N TYR A 3 3.49 11.70 -1.07
CA TYR A 3 3.63 13.17 -0.98
C TYR A 3 2.55 13.88 -0.15
N LEU A 4 1.40 13.25 0.07
CA LEU A 4 0.34 13.75 0.96
C LEU A 4 0.62 13.45 2.45
N ALA A 5 1.72 12.75 2.76
CA ALA A 5 2.06 12.34 4.12
C ALA A 5 3.04 13.29 4.84
N HIS A 6 3.47 14.38 4.20
CA HIS A 6 4.56 15.24 4.70
C HIS A 6 4.13 16.58 5.29
N ASP A 7 2.82 16.82 5.51
CA ASP A 7 2.29 18.10 6.01
C ASP A 7 2.86 19.34 5.28
N ASN A 8 3.22 19.17 4.01
CA ASN A 8 3.81 20.21 3.17
C ASN A 8 2.91 20.41 1.95
N ALA A 9 2.10 21.48 2.00
CA ALA A 9 1.11 21.80 1.00
C ALA A 9 1.73 22.00 -0.40
N ASP A 10 2.87 22.68 -0.50
CA ASP A 10 3.53 22.96 -1.78
C ASP A 10 4.02 21.68 -2.48
N LEU A 11 4.62 20.77 -1.72
CA LEU A 11 5.06 19.46 -2.24
C LEU A 11 3.87 18.60 -2.66
N ALA A 12 2.79 18.63 -1.88
CA ALA A 12 1.55 17.93 -2.20
C ALA A 12 0.92 18.45 -3.49
N LEU A 13 0.80 19.77 -3.66
CA LEU A 13 0.27 20.40 -4.88
C LEU A 13 1.14 20.07 -6.09
N THR A 14 2.46 20.19 -5.97
CA THR A 14 3.40 19.84 -7.04
C THR A 14 3.24 18.38 -7.48
N ALA A 15 3.07 17.46 -6.54
CA ALA A 15 2.87 16.05 -6.83
C ALA A 15 1.53 15.79 -7.55
N LEU A 16 0.44 16.44 -7.11
CA LEU A 16 -0.87 16.33 -7.72
C LEU A 16 -0.86 16.88 -9.16
N ASP A 17 -0.23 18.02 -9.41
CA ASP A 17 -0.12 18.59 -10.76
C ASP A 17 0.72 17.73 -11.69
N ARG A 18 1.86 17.22 -11.21
CA ARG A 18 2.66 16.27 -11.99
C ARG A 18 1.86 15.03 -12.36
N TRP A 19 1.07 14.52 -11.43
CA TRP A 19 0.24 13.36 -11.70
C TRP A 19 -0.83 13.67 -12.73
N ARG A 20 -1.54 14.79 -12.62
CA ARG A 20 -2.54 15.21 -13.61
C ARG A 20 -1.93 15.39 -15.01
N SER A 21 -0.75 16.00 -15.11
CA SER A 21 -0.02 16.13 -16.37
C SER A 21 0.32 14.76 -16.98
N THR A 22 0.75 13.82 -16.14
CA THR A 22 1.06 12.44 -16.54
C THR A 22 -0.21 11.72 -16.99
N LEU A 23 -1.30 11.85 -16.24
CA LEU A 23 -2.60 11.25 -16.53
C LEU A 23 -3.13 11.70 -17.89
N ARG A 24 -3.06 13.00 -18.20
CA ARG A 24 -3.51 13.52 -19.50
C ARG A 24 -2.64 13.01 -20.64
N THR A 25 -1.32 13.03 -20.46
CA THR A 25 -0.36 12.66 -21.52
C THR A 25 -0.37 11.16 -21.78
N GLU A 26 -0.17 10.35 -20.75
CA GLU A 26 -0.09 8.89 -20.86
C GLU A 26 -1.49 8.26 -20.96
N GLY A 27 -2.50 8.84 -20.32
CA GLY A 27 -3.89 8.39 -20.44
C GLY A 27 -4.43 8.52 -21.86
N ALA A 28 -4.14 9.63 -22.56
CA ALA A 28 -4.52 9.77 -23.97
C ALA A 28 -3.90 8.68 -24.85
N LYS A 29 -2.63 8.33 -24.61
CA LYS A 29 -1.95 7.23 -25.31
C LYS A 29 -2.63 5.89 -24.98
N LEU A 30 -2.93 5.64 -23.70
CA LEU A 30 -3.56 4.41 -23.26
C LEU A 30 -4.97 4.24 -23.85
N VAL A 31 -5.78 5.29 -23.88
CA VAL A 31 -7.09 5.31 -24.57
C VAL A 31 -6.92 5.00 -26.05
N ALA A 32 -5.93 5.59 -26.71
CA ALA A 32 -5.67 5.34 -28.13
C ALA A 32 -5.22 3.90 -28.42
N LEU A 33 -4.55 3.23 -27.46
CA LEU A 33 -4.13 1.82 -27.55
C LEU A 33 -5.27 0.84 -27.20
N THR A 34 -6.21 1.27 -26.36
CA THR A 34 -7.28 0.42 -25.82
C THR A 34 -8.64 0.71 -26.45
N ARG A 35 -8.67 1.00 -27.76
CA ARG A 35 -9.89 1.39 -28.50
C ARG A 35 -11.08 0.43 -28.37
N ARG A 36 -10.85 -0.83 -27.99
CA ARG A 36 -11.90 -1.84 -27.72
C ARG A 36 -12.49 -1.77 -26.31
N ARG A 37 -11.95 -0.91 -25.44
CA ARG A 37 -12.31 -0.69 -24.04
C ARG A 37 -12.67 0.78 -23.80
N SER A 38 -13.86 1.15 -24.23
CA SER A 38 -14.39 2.52 -24.10
C SER A 38 -14.63 2.96 -22.65
N ASP A 39 -14.58 2.03 -21.69
CA ASP A 39 -14.74 2.26 -20.26
C ASP A 39 -13.55 3.00 -19.61
N LEU A 40 -12.40 3.10 -20.27
CA LEU A 40 -11.23 3.79 -19.73
C LEU A 40 -11.39 5.31 -19.66
N ASN A 41 -11.90 5.94 -20.72
CA ASN A 41 -11.91 7.40 -20.81
C ASN A 41 -12.72 8.06 -19.66
N PRO A 42 -13.93 7.58 -19.31
CA PRO A 42 -14.67 8.10 -18.16
C PRO A 42 -13.92 7.92 -16.82
N VAL A 43 -13.15 6.83 -16.67
CA VAL A 43 -12.35 6.58 -15.46
C VAL A 43 -11.21 7.60 -15.34
N LEU A 44 -10.52 7.92 -16.44
CA LEU A 44 -9.46 8.91 -16.44
C LEU A 44 -9.99 10.33 -16.21
N GLU A 45 -11.14 10.68 -16.78
CA GLU A 45 -11.80 11.99 -16.55
C GLU A 45 -12.23 12.15 -15.09
N ALA A 46 -12.84 11.12 -14.50
CA ALA A 46 -13.23 11.12 -13.09
C ALA A 46 -12.02 11.23 -12.16
N LEU A 47 -10.89 10.58 -12.50
CA LEU A 47 -9.64 10.72 -11.77
C LEU A 47 -9.07 12.13 -11.87
N ASP A 48 -9.00 12.75 -13.06
CA ASP A 48 -8.49 14.14 -13.19
C ASP A 48 -9.34 15.12 -12.38
N ALA A 49 -10.67 14.97 -12.42
CA ALA A 49 -11.58 15.79 -11.62
C ALA A 49 -11.35 15.60 -10.11
N SER A 50 -11.14 14.37 -9.66
CA SER A 50 -10.87 14.09 -8.25
C SER A 50 -9.52 14.64 -7.79
N LEU A 51 -8.50 14.62 -8.65
CA LEU A 51 -7.19 15.23 -8.34
C LEU A 51 -7.29 16.76 -8.20
N VAL A 52 -8.20 17.42 -8.92
CA VAL A 52 -8.52 18.84 -8.70
C VAL A 52 -9.14 19.06 -7.33
N GLU A 53 -10.10 18.23 -6.93
CA GLU A 53 -10.73 18.34 -5.61
C GLU A 53 -9.73 18.05 -4.47
N ALA A 54 -8.81 17.11 -4.68
CA ALA A 54 -7.73 16.86 -3.74
C ALA A 54 -6.80 18.07 -3.61
N ALA A 55 -6.46 18.75 -4.71
CA ALA A 55 -5.65 19.97 -4.68
C ALA A 55 -6.35 21.08 -3.87
N LYS A 56 -7.67 21.28 -4.08
CA LYS A 56 -8.46 22.23 -3.29
C LYS A 56 -8.48 21.89 -1.79
N ALA A 57 -8.46 20.60 -1.44
CA ALA A 57 -8.36 20.19 -0.04
C ALA A 57 -6.98 20.52 0.54
N VAL A 58 -5.89 20.31 -0.22
CA VAL A 58 -4.53 20.73 0.18
C VAL A 58 -4.43 22.24 0.38
N GLU A 59 -4.99 23.04 -0.53
CA GLU A 59 -5.03 24.51 -0.42
C GLU A 59 -5.77 25.00 0.83
N ARG A 60 -6.69 24.19 1.37
CA ARG A 60 -7.42 24.44 2.62
C ARG A 60 -6.73 23.85 3.85
N GLU A 61 -5.49 23.39 3.70
CA GLU A 61 -4.70 22.70 4.72
C GLU A 61 -5.37 21.39 5.22
N ASP A 62 -6.31 20.84 4.45
CA ASP A 62 -7.02 19.60 4.76
C ASP A 62 -6.34 18.40 4.04
N GLY A 63 -5.13 18.10 4.50
CA GLY A 63 -4.33 17.00 3.96
C GLY A 63 -4.99 15.62 4.14
N ALA A 64 -5.75 15.45 5.22
CA ALA A 64 -6.52 14.23 5.47
C ALA A 64 -7.58 14.02 4.39
N ARG A 65 -8.38 15.06 4.09
CA ARG A 65 -9.37 15.00 3.02
C ARG A 65 -8.74 14.82 1.64
N ALA A 66 -7.65 15.51 1.36
CA ALA A 66 -6.91 15.35 0.11
C ALA A 66 -6.49 13.89 -0.11
N ARG A 67 -5.98 13.25 0.94
CA ARG A 67 -5.60 11.84 0.93
C ARG A 67 -6.78 10.92 0.68
N GLU A 68 -7.90 11.13 1.37
CA GLU A 68 -9.13 10.36 1.15
C GLU A 68 -9.61 10.44 -0.31
N ILE A 69 -9.64 11.65 -0.87
CA ILE A 69 -10.07 11.87 -2.26
C ILE A 69 -9.15 11.11 -3.21
N VAL A 70 -7.83 11.23 -3.05
CA VAL A 70 -6.87 10.52 -3.91
C VAL A 70 -7.03 9.01 -3.83
N LEU A 71 -7.12 8.46 -2.62
CA LEU A 71 -7.31 7.01 -2.40
C LEU A 71 -8.59 6.51 -3.09
N ALA A 72 -9.70 7.24 -2.93
CA ALA A 72 -10.96 6.86 -3.54
C ALA A 72 -10.92 6.97 -5.07
N ALA A 73 -10.21 7.97 -5.60
CA ALA A 73 -10.14 8.25 -7.03
C ALA A 73 -9.28 7.24 -7.82
N THR A 74 -8.27 6.61 -7.21
CA THR A 74 -7.43 5.63 -7.92
C THR A 74 -8.08 4.26 -8.04
N ALA A 75 -8.98 3.89 -7.12
CA ALA A 75 -9.58 2.57 -7.08
C ALA A 75 -10.29 2.16 -8.40
N PRO A 76 -11.05 3.04 -9.09
CA PRO A 76 -11.63 2.71 -10.40
C PRO A 76 -10.59 2.42 -11.49
N LEU A 77 -9.48 3.17 -11.52
CA LEU A 77 -8.40 2.96 -12.49
C LEU A 77 -7.67 1.63 -12.24
N GLU A 78 -7.42 1.31 -10.97
CA GLU A 78 -6.86 0.02 -10.56
C GLU A 78 -7.80 -1.15 -10.93
N ALA A 79 -9.11 -1.00 -10.69
CA ALA A 79 -10.10 -2.01 -11.04
C ALA A 79 -10.18 -2.22 -12.56
N TRP A 80 -10.20 -1.14 -13.35
CA TRP A 80 -10.18 -1.18 -14.81
C TRP A 80 -8.93 -1.91 -15.33
N ARG A 81 -7.77 -1.60 -14.73
CA ARG A 81 -6.49 -2.18 -15.11
C ARG A 81 -6.47 -3.68 -14.82
N ARG A 82 -6.92 -4.08 -13.63
CA ARG A 82 -7.03 -5.50 -13.22
C ARG A 82 -8.00 -6.29 -14.08
N SER A 83 -9.16 -5.74 -14.44
CA SER A 83 -10.10 -6.42 -15.33
C SER A 83 -9.56 -6.62 -16.75
N GLY A 84 -8.55 -5.84 -17.15
CA GLY A 84 -7.81 -5.99 -18.39
C GLY A 84 -6.58 -6.90 -18.32
N GLY A 85 -6.32 -7.54 -17.16
CA GLY A 85 -5.16 -8.40 -16.95
C GLY A 85 -3.83 -7.65 -16.80
N LEU A 86 -3.85 -6.32 -16.65
CA LEU A 86 -2.65 -5.49 -16.58
C LEU A 86 -2.14 -5.36 -15.13
N ALA A 87 -1.79 -6.46 -14.47
CA ALA A 87 -1.28 -6.40 -13.09
C ALA A 87 0.03 -5.58 -12.98
N LEU A 88 0.12 -4.71 -11.97
CA LEU A 88 1.34 -3.98 -11.63
C LEU A 88 1.93 -4.55 -10.34
N PHE A 89 3.24 -4.40 -10.16
CA PHE A 89 3.87 -4.79 -8.90
C PHE A 89 3.27 -4.05 -7.69
N SER A 90 2.87 -2.79 -7.88
CA SER A 90 2.19 -2.01 -6.84
C SER A 90 0.84 -2.60 -6.40
N ASP A 91 0.17 -3.43 -7.21
CA ASP A 91 -1.00 -4.19 -6.75
C ASP A 91 -0.64 -5.19 -5.66
N CYS A 92 0.51 -5.85 -5.81
CA CYS A 92 0.96 -6.81 -4.82
C CYS A 92 1.26 -6.12 -3.51
N ILE A 93 1.93 -4.96 -3.58
CA ILE A 93 2.20 -4.13 -2.41
C ILE A 93 0.90 -3.65 -1.76
N ALA A 94 -0.10 -3.25 -2.54
CA ALA A 94 -1.42 -2.89 -2.01
C ALA A 94 -2.14 -4.07 -1.33
N ASP A 95 -2.11 -5.28 -1.92
CA ASP A 95 -2.63 -6.51 -1.27
C ASP A 95 -1.89 -6.82 0.03
N LEU A 96 -0.56 -6.67 0.04
CA LEU A 96 0.27 -6.83 1.24
C LEU A 96 -0.14 -5.84 2.33
N SER A 97 -0.28 -4.56 2.02
CA SER A 97 -0.73 -3.53 2.96
C SER A 97 -2.12 -3.84 3.52
N GLY A 98 -3.07 -4.23 2.66
CA GLY A 98 -4.43 -4.58 3.10
C GLY A 98 -4.46 -5.80 4.04
N ARG A 99 -3.59 -6.80 3.81
CA ARG A 99 -3.43 -7.94 4.74
C ARG A 99 -2.75 -7.52 6.03
N TYR A 100 -1.79 -6.61 5.95
CA TYR A 100 -1.07 -6.10 7.12
C TYR A 100 -2.00 -5.34 8.06
N ASP A 101 -3.01 -4.61 7.58
CA ASP A 101 -3.98 -3.92 8.43
C ASP A 101 -4.69 -4.87 9.43
N ALA A 102 -4.94 -6.12 9.03
CA ALA A 102 -5.49 -7.14 9.91
C ALA A 102 -4.53 -7.57 11.04
N LEU A 103 -3.21 -7.48 10.81
CA LEU A 103 -2.19 -7.73 11.82
C LEU A 103 -1.93 -6.47 12.68
N ASP A 104 -1.94 -5.29 12.08
CA ASP A 104 -1.64 -4.00 12.74
C ASP A 104 -2.61 -3.68 13.87
N ARG A 105 -3.84 -4.21 13.82
CA ARG A 105 -4.83 -4.05 14.90
C ARG A 105 -4.33 -4.51 16.27
N TYR A 106 -3.46 -5.52 16.31
CA TYR A 106 -2.86 -6.04 17.55
C TYR A 106 -1.70 -5.18 18.06
N ARG A 107 -1.21 -4.23 17.25
CA ARG A 107 -0.25 -3.21 17.68
C ARG A 107 -0.96 -2.06 18.40
N LEU A 108 -2.15 -1.69 17.90
CA LEU A 108 -2.96 -0.59 18.42
C LEU A 108 -3.58 -0.92 19.79
N VAL A 109 -4.02 -2.16 19.95
CA VAL A 109 -4.60 -2.67 21.20
C VAL A 109 -3.77 -3.85 21.65
N ARG A 110 -3.18 -3.76 22.85
CA ARG A 110 -2.35 -4.82 23.42
C ARG A 110 -3.17 -6.11 23.54
N PRO A 111 -2.75 -7.21 22.89
CA PRO A 111 -3.52 -8.46 22.91
C PRO A 111 -3.35 -9.20 24.25
N GLU A 112 -4.41 -9.87 24.70
CA GLU A 112 -4.35 -10.80 25.83
C GLU A 112 -3.76 -12.14 25.36
N LEU A 113 -2.47 -12.34 25.58
CA LEU A 113 -1.77 -13.52 25.10
C LEU A 113 -2.03 -14.77 25.95
N ALA A 114 -2.71 -14.69 27.09
CA ALA A 114 -3.21 -15.88 27.79
C ALA A 114 -4.31 -16.59 26.97
N GLU A 115 -5.11 -15.83 26.21
CA GLU A 115 -6.21 -16.36 25.41
C GLU A 115 -5.71 -17.09 24.15
N ALA A 116 -6.00 -18.39 24.06
CA ALA A 116 -5.55 -19.21 22.95
C ALA A 116 -6.12 -18.74 21.59
N ALA A 117 -7.38 -18.30 21.58
CA ALA A 117 -8.02 -17.77 20.37
C ALA A 117 -7.35 -16.48 19.87
N VAL A 118 -6.90 -15.61 20.79
CA VAL A 118 -6.17 -14.38 20.44
C VAL A 118 -4.83 -14.73 19.80
N ARG A 119 -4.06 -15.63 20.42
CA ARG A 119 -2.78 -16.09 19.84
C ARG A 119 -2.96 -16.73 18.47
N ALA A 120 -3.96 -17.59 18.29
CA ALA A 120 -4.27 -18.19 17.01
C ALA A 120 -4.61 -17.15 15.94
N GLY A 121 -5.42 -16.13 16.29
CA GLY A 121 -5.78 -15.04 15.39
C GLY A 121 -4.58 -14.19 14.95
N ILE A 122 -3.64 -13.91 15.86
CA ILE A 122 -2.39 -13.21 15.52
C ILE A 122 -1.52 -14.09 14.61
N GLY A 123 -1.41 -15.38 14.92
CA GLY A 123 -0.65 -16.34 14.11
C GLY A 123 -1.15 -16.42 12.67
N VAL A 124 -2.46 -16.56 12.48
CA VAL A 124 -3.10 -16.56 11.14
C VAL A 124 -2.80 -15.27 10.39
N ALA A 125 -3.02 -14.11 11.02
CA ALA A 125 -2.75 -12.82 10.38
C ALA A 125 -1.27 -12.67 9.98
N ALA A 126 -0.34 -13.10 10.84
CA ALA A 126 1.10 -13.08 10.53
C ALA A 126 1.45 -14.02 9.37
N THR A 127 0.88 -15.23 9.32
CA THR A 127 1.06 -16.16 8.20
C THR A 127 0.51 -15.59 6.89
N ASP A 128 -0.65 -14.94 6.91
CA ASP A 128 -1.25 -14.31 5.73
C ASP A 128 -0.36 -13.19 5.16
N VAL A 129 0.23 -12.38 6.05
CA VAL A 129 1.20 -11.35 5.67
C VAL A 129 2.47 -11.97 5.13
N ALA A 130 3.02 -13.01 5.76
CA ALA A 130 4.23 -13.70 5.28
C ALA A 130 4.03 -14.30 3.88
N ALA A 131 2.87 -14.93 3.65
CA ALA A 131 2.50 -15.42 2.34
C ALA A 131 2.41 -14.29 1.30
N ALA A 132 1.89 -13.12 1.69
CA ALA A 132 1.84 -11.95 0.80
C ALA A 132 3.23 -11.40 0.46
N VAL A 133 4.14 -11.27 1.44
CA VAL A 133 5.53 -10.85 1.20
C VAL A 133 6.20 -11.80 0.21
N SER A 134 6.08 -13.11 0.43
CA SER A 134 6.66 -14.12 -0.47
C SER A 134 6.09 -14.04 -1.89
N ARG A 135 4.77 -13.84 -2.04
CA ARG A 135 4.15 -13.63 -3.36
C ARG A 135 4.69 -12.37 -4.04
N CYS A 136 4.82 -11.26 -3.32
CA CYS A 136 5.36 -10.04 -3.90
C CYS A 136 6.82 -10.21 -4.30
N ASP A 137 7.66 -10.85 -3.49
CA ASP A 137 9.03 -11.12 -3.88
C ASP A 137 9.13 -11.96 -5.17
N ALA A 138 8.25 -12.96 -5.32
CA ALA A 138 8.16 -13.78 -6.53
C ALA A 138 7.65 -13.01 -7.75
N GLN A 139 6.78 -12.01 -7.56
CA GLN A 139 6.24 -11.16 -8.62
C GLN A 139 7.14 -9.97 -8.98
N ALA A 140 8.06 -9.61 -8.10
CA ALA A 140 9.02 -8.54 -8.37
C ALA A 140 9.84 -8.88 -9.63
N GLY A 141 9.80 -8.01 -10.64
CA GLY A 141 10.69 -8.13 -11.79
C GLY A 141 12.16 -7.99 -11.38
N GLU A 142 13.10 -8.40 -12.24
CA GLU A 142 14.53 -8.43 -11.92
C GLU A 142 15.07 -7.10 -11.40
N THR A 143 14.63 -5.98 -11.98
CA THR A 143 15.03 -4.64 -11.54
C THR A 143 14.62 -4.33 -10.10
N ILE A 144 13.45 -4.77 -9.66
CA ILE A 144 12.98 -4.54 -8.29
C ILE A 144 13.62 -5.56 -7.35
N ARG A 145 13.72 -6.83 -7.76
CA ARG A 145 14.30 -7.88 -6.94
C ARG A 145 15.79 -7.65 -6.66
N SER A 146 16.52 -7.04 -7.59
CA SER A 146 17.93 -6.68 -7.41
C SER A 146 18.17 -5.35 -6.68
N ASP A 147 17.11 -4.58 -6.39
CA ASP A 147 17.20 -3.33 -5.62
C ASP A 147 17.57 -3.64 -4.15
N PRO A 148 18.72 -3.15 -3.64
CA PRO A 148 19.11 -3.37 -2.25
C PRO A 148 18.11 -2.81 -1.23
N GLU A 149 17.39 -1.74 -1.56
CA GLU A 149 16.35 -1.19 -0.69
C GLU A 149 15.19 -2.16 -0.57
N PHE A 150 14.72 -2.71 -1.69
CA PHE A 150 13.65 -3.70 -1.73
C PHE A 150 14.02 -4.94 -0.93
N ARG A 151 15.21 -5.50 -1.17
CA ARG A 151 15.70 -6.68 -0.44
C ARG A 151 15.73 -6.44 1.06
N ARG A 152 16.31 -5.32 1.50
CA ARG A 152 16.35 -4.97 2.92
C ARG A 152 14.96 -4.96 3.56
N MET A 153 13.96 -4.41 2.87
CA MET A 153 12.59 -4.35 3.39
C MET A 153 11.88 -5.71 3.35
N ALA A 154 11.91 -6.41 2.23
CA ALA A 154 11.23 -7.70 2.07
C ALA A 154 11.85 -8.79 2.96
N ASP A 155 13.18 -8.84 3.04
CA ASP A 155 13.91 -9.79 3.88
C ASP A 155 13.75 -9.45 5.36
N GLY A 156 13.82 -8.17 5.71
CA GLY A 156 13.56 -7.70 7.08
C GLY A 156 12.16 -8.05 7.55
N MET A 157 11.14 -7.76 6.74
CA MET A 157 9.75 -8.09 7.05
C MET A 157 9.55 -9.60 7.20
N SER A 158 10.13 -10.41 6.31
CA SER A 158 10.08 -11.88 6.40
C SER A 158 10.75 -12.41 7.67
N ALA A 159 11.92 -11.88 8.02
CA ALA A 159 12.67 -12.27 9.21
C ALA A 159 11.93 -11.90 10.52
N SER A 160 11.24 -10.75 10.55
CA SER A 160 10.43 -10.35 11.71
C SER A 160 9.15 -11.18 11.83
N LEU A 161 8.49 -11.50 10.72
CA LEU A 161 7.32 -12.40 10.71
C LEU A 161 7.68 -13.81 11.22
N ALA A 162 8.85 -14.33 10.85
CA ALA A 162 9.33 -15.64 11.32
C ALA A 162 9.53 -15.70 12.85
N LYS A 163 9.66 -14.56 13.53
CA LYS A 163 9.80 -14.48 15.00
C LYS A 163 8.45 -14.36 15.73
N VAL A 164 7.35 -14.09 15.02
CA VAL A 164 6.02 -13.95 15.64
C VAL A 164 5.59 -15.23 16.37
N PRO A 165 5.73 -16.45 15.80
CA PRO A 165 5.38 -17.67 16.52
C PRO A 165 6.12 -17.81 17.86
N VAL A 166 7.41 -17.45 17.91
CA VAL A 166 8.22 -17.49 19.13
C VAL A 166 7.64 -16.57 20.21
N ALA A 167 7.23 -15.36 19.85
CA ALA A 167 6.60 -14.43 20.79
C ALA A 167 5.24 -14.94 21.30
N LEU A 168 4.46 -15.59 20.42
CA LEU A 168 3.17 -16.17 20.79
C LEU A 168 3.33 -17.38 21.73
N ASP A 169 4.26 -18.28 21.43
CA ASP A 169 4.53 -19.48 22.24
C ASP A 169 5.05 -19.11 23.63
N ALA A 170 5.95 -18.13 23.70
CA ALA A 170 6.46 -17.57 24.96
C ALA A 170 5.42 -16.70 25.70
N ARG A 171 4.31 -16.36 25.05
CA ARG A 171 3.32 -15.37 25.52
C ARG A 171 3.98 -14.06 25.93
N ASP A 172 4.94 -13.60 25.13
CA ASP A 172 5.73 -12.39 25.38
C ASP A 172 5.09 -11.19 24.65
N PRO A 173 4.30 -10.35 25.36
CA PRO A 173 3.65 -9.20 24.74
C PRO A 173 4.64 -8.11 24.33
N GLU A 174 5.81 -8.03 24.97
CA GLU A 174 6.81 -6.98 24.68
C GLU A 174 7.63 -7.32 23.43
N LEU A 175 7.97 -8.60 23.25
CA LEU A 175 8.56 -9.07 22.00
C LEU A 175 7.56 -8.91 20.85
N LEU A 176 6.30 -9.34 21.04
CA LEU A 176 5.27 -9.19 20.01
C LEU A 176 5.10 -7.72 19.62
N HIS A 177 4.97 -6.81 20.59
CA HIS A 177 4.78 -5.39 20.30
C HIS A 177 5.96 -4.79 19.50
N ARG A 178 7.20 -5.13 19.87
CA ARG A 178 8.41 -4.70 19.13
C ARG A 178 8.41 -5.21 17.69
N LEU A 179 8.07 -6.49 17.47
CA LEU A 179 7.97 -7.06 16.12
C LEU A 179 6.89 -6.33 15.30
N LEU A 180 5.73 -6.05 15.88
CA LEU A 180 4.65 -5.34 15.17
C LEU A 180 5.03 -3.90 14.80
N ILE A 181 5.79 -3.20 15.64
CA ILE A 181 6.33 -1.86 15.28
C ILE A 181 7.29 -1.96 14.09
N GLU A 182 8.21 -2.93 14.13
CA GLU A 182 9.19 -3.14 13.06
C GLU A 182 8.49 -3.51 11.74
N LEU A 183 7.49 -4.41 11.79
CA LEU A 183 6.71 -4.78 10.62
C LEU A 183 5.93 -3.60 10.04
N ARG A 184 5.38 -2.72 10.88
CA ARG A 184 4.73 -1.48 10.42
C ARG A 184 5.71 -0.57 9.69
N ALA A 185 6.96 -0.50 10.16
CA ALA A 185 7.97 0.30 9.50
C ALA A 185 8.29 -0.26 8.10
N PHE A 186 8.49 -1.58 7.97
CA PHE A 186 8.74 -2.22 6.68
C PHE A 186 7.57 -2.07 5.72
N GLU A 187 6.34 -2.35 6.17
CA GLU A 187 5.14 -2.21 5.35
C GLU A 187 4.99 -0.78 4.81
N ARG A 188 5.14 0.24 5.67
CA ARG A 188 5.05 1.65 5.24
C ARG A 188 6.10 2.01 4.21
N LEU A 189 7.32 1.53 4.37
CA LEU A 189 8.40 1.81 3.42
C LEU A 189 8.17 1.09 2.09
N LEU A 190 7.68 -0.15 2.11
CA LEU A 190 7.29 -0.88 0.90
C LEU A 190 6.15 -0.17 0.16
N ALA A 191 5.09 0.20 0.88
CA ALA A 191 3.95 0.94 0.32
C ALA A 191 4.36 2.32 -0.22
N PHE A 192 5.28 3.01 0.46
CA PHE A 192 5.79 4.30 0.02
C PHE A 192 6.62 4.20 -1.26
N ARG A 193 7.48 3.19 -1.36
CA ARG A 193 8.51 3.08 -2.40
C ARG A 193 8.03 2.34 -3.64
N TYR A 194 7.18 1.33 -3.47
CA TYR A 194 6.77 0.41 -4.52
C TYR A 194 5.25 0.26 -4.68
N GLY A 195 4.46 0.93 -3.83
CA GLY A 195 2.99 1.00 -3.90
C GLY A 195 2.46 2.18 -4.71
#